data_AF-A0A7C1C3V2-F1
#
_entry.id   AF-A0A7C1C3V2-F1
#
_cell.length_a   1.000
_cell.length_b   1.000
_cell.length_c   1.000
_cell.angle_alpha   90.00
_cell.angle_beta   90.00
_cell.angle_gamma   90.00
#
_symmetry.space_group_name_H-M   'P 1'
#
loop_
_entity.id
_entity.type
_entity.pdbx_description
1 polymer ?
#
loop_
_entity_poly.entity_id
_entity_poly.type
_entity_poly.pdbx_seq_one_letter_code
_entity_poly.pdbx_strand_id
1 'polypeptide(L)'
;MDKIVFDFLHDLNENNNRDWFNLHKDVYQEARREVELFVDHLILNIKTFDPSIGDLPAKQSMFRIYRDIRFSKDKTPYKTYFGAYMAAGGRKSEEAGYYLHFAADECFASGGAYCPKSENLKKIRSEIYYKPDEFLGIVKSRDVNKTFGELKGEKLKRPPAGFPKDFAGIEWLKFKDFTVFAHFTEKQAVAPGFDT
;
A
#
# COMPACT_ATOMS: atom_id res chain seq x y z
N MET A 1 -2.01 -8.42 -15.85
CA MET A 1 -1.57 -7.04 -16.18
C MET A 1 -0.84 -7.06 -17.52
N ASP A 2 -1.09 -6.08 -18.40
CA ASP A 2 -0.33 -5.96 -19.65
C ASP A 2 1.11 -5.48 -19.39
N LYS A 3 2.06 -5.91 -20.24
CA LYS A 3 3.48 -5.54 -20.15
C LYS A 3 3.73 -4.06 -20.34
N ILE A 4 2.86 -3.35 -21.07
CA ILE A 4 2.99 -1.91 -21.30
C ILE A 4 3.15 -1.12 -19.99
N VAL A 5 2.59 -1.60 -18.88
CA VAL A 5 2.75 -0.99 -17.56
C VAL A 5 4.22 -0.96 -17.15
N PHE A 6 4.92 -2.08 -17.26
CA PHE A 6 6.30 -2.19 -16.83
C PHE A 6 7.27 -1.62 -17.85
N ASP A 7 7.02 -1.81 -19.14
CA ASP A 7 7.81 -1.20 -20.22
C ASP A 7 7.84 0.34 -20.04
N PHE A 8 6.68 0.95 -19.80
CA PHE A 8 6.59 2.39 -19.51
C PHE A 8 7.36 2.80 -18.24
N LEU A 9 7.30 2.00 -17.17
CA LEU A 9 7.98 2.31 -15.91
C LEU A 9 9.51 2.21 -16.03
N HIS A 10 10.01 1.22 -16.78
CA HIS A 10 11.43 1.09 -17.12
C HIS A 10 11.91 2.31 -17.92
N ASP A 11 11.18 2.65 -18.99
CA ASP A 11 11.52 3.80 -19.83
C ASP A 11 11.47 5.13 -19.06
N LEU A 12 10.46 5.30 -18.19
CA LEU A 12 10.34 6.48 -17.35
C LEU A 12 11.49 6.59 -16.34
N ASN A 13 12.00 5.47 -15.83
CA ASN A 13 13.10 5.48 -14.87
C ASN A 13 14.39 6.06 -15.49
N GLU A 14 14.66 5.70 -16.75
CA GLU A 14 15.82 6.19 -17.50
C GLU A 14 15.62 7.63 -18.01
N ASN A 15 14.36 8.04 -18.25
CA ASN A 15 14.03 9.29 -18.94
C ASN A 15 13.13 10.25 -18.13
N ASN A 16 13.27 10.30 -16.80
CA ASN A 16 12.38 11.06 -15.91
C ASN A 16 12.52 12.59 -16.04
N ASN A 17 12.01 13.15 -17.13
CA ASN A 17 11.95 14.57 -17.43
C ASN A 17 10.66 14.91 -18.18
N ARG A 18 10.29 16.20 -18.20
CA ARG A 18 8.99 16.65 -18.72
C ARG A 18 8.86 16.50 -20.23
N ASP A 19 9.93 16.72 -20.97
CA ASP A 19 9.89 16.71 -22.43
C ASP A 19 9.67 15.28 -22.94
N TRP A 20 10.43 14.33 -22.40
CA TRP A 20 10.24 12.91 -22.68
C TRP A 20 8.84 12.44 -22.29
N PHE A 21 8.36 12.79 -21.08
CA PHE A 21 7.02 12.37 -20.64
C PHE A 21 5.91 12.93 -21.52
N ASN A 22 6.04 14.17 -22.01
CA ASN A 22 5.04 14.76 -22.89
C ASN A 22 4.97 14.05 -24.25
N LEU A 23 6.10 13.57 -24.76
CA LEU A 23 6.17 12.78 -25.99
C LEU A 23 5.58 11.37 -25.83
N HIS A 24 5.65 10.78 -24.64
CA HIS A 24 5.18 9.42 -24.33
C HIS A 24 3.89 9.41 -23.48
N LYS A 25 3.14 10.51 -23.53
CA LYS A 25 1.98 10.73 -22.66
C LYS A 25 0.83 9.77 -22.97
N ASP A 26 0.70 9.38 -24.23
CA ASP A 26 -0.22 8.36 -24.71
C ASP A 26 0.13 6.97 -24.13
N VAL A 27 1.40 6.58 -24.14
CA VAL A 27 1.88 5.34 -23.52
C VAL A 27 1.58 5.33 -22.02
N TYR A 28 1.84 6.44 -21.32
CA TYR A 28 1.46 6.59 -19.91
C TYR A 28 -0.05 6.43 -19.70
N GLN A 29 -0.88 7.01 -20.57
CA GLN A 29 -2.34 6.93 -20.44
C GLN A 29 -2.83 5.49 -20.61
N GLU A 30 -2.25 4.75 -21.54
CA GLU A 30 -2.58 3.35 -21.76
C GLU A 30 -2.12 2.46 -20.60
N ALA A 31 -0.86 2.59 -20.16
CA ALA A 31 -0.37 1.91 -18.96
C ALA A 31 -1.22 2.22 -17.72
N ARG A 32 -1.62 3.47 -17.55
CA ARG A 32 -2.52 3.88 -16.46
C ARG A 32 -3.89 3.21 -16.58
N ARG A 33 -4.45 3.10 -17.79
CA ARG A 33 -5.75 2.45 -18.03
C ARG A 33 -5.72 0.98 -17.64
N GLU A 34 -4.63 0.28 -17.97
CA GLU A 34 -4.43 -1.12 -17.57
C GLU A 34 -4.39 -1.28 -16.05
N VAL A 35 -3.69 -0.39 -15.34
CA VAL A 35 -3.68 -0.42 -13.86
C VAL A 35 -5.05 -0.03 -13.28
N GLU A 36 -5.78 0.91 -13.90
CA GLU A 36 -7.15 1.25 -13.47
C GLU A 36 -8.07 0.03 -13.56
N LEU A 37 -8.05 -0.72 -14.67
CA LEU A 37 -8.84 -1.96 -14.82
C LEU A 37 -8.46 -3.03 -13.79
N PHE A 38 -7.16 -3.23 -13.57
CA PHE A 38 -6.68 -4.18 -12.57
C PHE A 38 -7.20 -3.83 -11.17
N VAL A 39 -7.11 -2.55 -10.79
CA VAL A 39 -7.56 -2.08 -9.48
C VAL A 39 -9.08 -2.19 -9.34
N ASP A 40 -9.85 -1.90 -10.40
CA ASP A 40 -11.31 -2.09 -10.37
C ASP A 40 -11.68 -3.57 -10.11
N HIS A 41 -11.01 -4.51 -10.79
CA HIS A 41 -11.23 -5.94 -10.57
C HIS A 41 -10.82 -6.37 -9.15
N LEU A 42 -9.67 -5.89 -8.66
CA LEU A 42 -9.21 -6.19 -7.32
C LEU A 42 -10.17 -5.67 -6.23
N ILE A 43 -10.76 -4.49 -6.42
CA ILE A 43 -11.75 -3.94 -5.47
C ILE A 43 -13.00 -4.83 -5.41
N LEU A 44 -13.47 -5.36 -6.55
CA LEU A 44 -14.57 -6.32 -6.57
C LEU A 44 -14.22 -7.61 -5.79
N ASN A 45 -13.00 -8.12 -5.95
CA ASN A 45 -12.54 -9.29 -5.23
C ASN A 45 -12.41 -9.02 -3.72
N ILE A 46 -11.86 -7.87 -3.33
CA ILE A 46 -11.78 -7.46 -1.92
C ILE A 46 -13.17 -7.37 -1.30
N LYS A 47 -14.14 -6.79 -2.01
CA LYS A 47 -15.51 -6.63 -1.53
C LYS A 47 -16.20 -7.96 -1.15
N THR A 48 -15.74 -9.08 -1.70
CA THR A 48 -16.29 -10.42 -1.37
C THR A 48 -16.02 -10.84 0.08
N PHE A 49 -14.90 -10.39 0.67
CA PHE A 49 -14.52 -10.71 2.05
C PHE A 49 -14.47 -9.49 2.96
N ASP A 50 -14.39 -8.28 2.42
CA ASP A 50 -14.43 -7.02 3.14
C ASP A 50 -15.43 -6.04 2.48
N PRO A 51 -16.73 -6.16 2.80
CA PRO A 51 -17.75 -5.28 2.24
C PRO A 51 -17.59 -3.80 2.62
N SER A 52 -16.79 -3.49 3.63
CA SER A 52 -16.61 -2.11 4.14
C SER A 52 -15.92 -1.20 3.13
N ILE A 53 -15.17 -1.77 2.17
CA ILE A 53 -14.52 -1.03 1.10
C ILE A 53 -15.53 -0.25 0.22
N GLY A 54 -16.78 -0.73 0.15
CA GLY A 54 -17.86 -0.11 -0.63
C GLY A 54 -17.64 -0.15 -2.15
N ASP A 55 -18.39 0.69 -2.87
CA ASP A 55 -18.24 0.86 -4.31
C ASP A 55 -17.23 1.96 -4.61
N LEU A 56 -15.95 1.58 -4.62
CA LEU A 56 -14.84 2.49 -4.82
C LEU A 56 -14.25 2.32 -6.23
N PRO A 57 -14.40 3.29 -7.15
CA PRO A 57 -13.76 3.18 -8.46
C PRO A 57 -12.25 3.37 -8.34
N ALA A 58 -11.46 2.66 -9.16
CA ALA A 58 -10.00 2.70 -9.18
C ALA A 58 -9.42 4.12 -9.25
N LYS A 59 -10.08 5.02 -9.98
CA LYS A 59 -9.69 6.44 -10.08
C LYS A 59 -9.68 7.18 -8.74
N GLN A 60 -10.43 6.72 -7.76
CA GLN A 60 -10.43 7.26 -6.39
C GLN A 60 -9.39 6.57 -5.49
N SER A 61 -8.92 5.39 -5.86
CA SER A 61 -7.89 4.60 -5.16
C SER A 61 -6.48 4.91 -5.64
N MET A 62 -6.30 5.19 -6.92
CA MET A 62 -4.97 5.38 -7.52
C MET A 62 -4.36 6.73 -7.21
N PHE A 63 -3.05 6.76 -6.97
CA PHE A 63 -2.28 7.99 -6.84
C PHE A 63 -2.01 8.63 -8.20
N ARG A 64 -1.69 9.92 -8.17
CA ARG A 64 -1.17 10.64 -9.34
C ARG A 64 0.30 10.29 -9.53
N ILE A 65 0.74 10.26 -10.79
CA ILE A 65 2.14 10.02 -11.16
C ILE A 65 3.05 11.21 -10.82
N TYR A 66 2.52 12.44 -10.79
CA TYR A 66 3.32 13.64 -10.50
C TYR A 66 3.85 13.65 -9.06
N ARG A 67 5.10 14.05 -8.89
CA ARG A 67 5.74 14.25 -7.58
C ARG A 67 5.59 15.69 -7.10
N ASP A 68 5.43 15.86 -5.79
CA ASP A 68 5.66 17.15 -5.15
C ASP A 68 7.16 17.32 -4.86
N ILE A 69 7.82 18.11 -5.69
CA ILE A 69 9.29 18.28 -5.64
C ILE A 69 9.72 19.61 -5.00
N ARG A 70 8.79 20.39 -4.42
CA ARG A 70 9.08 21.75 -3.91
C ARG A 70 10.21 21.73 -2.88
N PHE A 71 10.19 20.77 -1.97
CA PHE A 71 11.17 20.63 -0.89
C PHE A 71 12.15 19.46 -1.07
N SER A 72 12.02 18.70 -2.16
CA SER A 72 12.88 17.54 -2.45
C SER A 72 14.23 17.97 -3.01
N LYS A 73 15.32 17.30 -2.61
CA LYS A 73 16.64 17.48 -3.24
C LYS A 73 16.67 16.89 -4.65
N ASP A 74 16.07 15.71 -4.81
CA ASP A 74 15.80 15.09 -6.10
C ASP A 74 14.64 15.83 -6.79
N LYS A 75 14.89 16.33 -8.00
CA LYS A 75 13.95 17.15 -8.78
C LYS A 75 13.27 16.40 -9.92
N THR A 76 13.41 15.07 -9.98
CA THR A 76 12.70 14.28 -11.00
C THR A 76 11.16 14.45 -10.84
N PRO A 77 10.46 14.83 -11.93
CA PRO A 77 9.07 15.29 -11.86
C PRO A 77 8.02 14.20 -11.63
N TYR A 78 8.34 12.94 -11.95
CA TYR A 78 7.37 11.84 -11.96
C TYR A 78 7.78 10.72 -11.00
N LYS A 79 6.79 10.02 -10.46
CA LYS A 79 6.98 8.76 -9.73
C LYS A 79 7.25 7.67 -10.75
N THR A 80 8.23 6.82 -10.48
CA THR A 80 8.60 5.64 -11.28
C THR A 80 7.80 4.41 -10.85
N TYR A 81 6.56 4.62 -10.38
CA TYR A 81 5.67 3.56 -9.93
C TYR A 81 4.20 3.96 -10.10
N PHE A 82 3.34 2.96 -10.25
CA PHE A 82 1.91 3.08 -10.01
C PHE A 82 1.57 2.60 -8.60
N GLY A 83 0.77 3.39 -7.89
CA GLY A 83 0.30 3.04 -6.55
C GLY A 83 -1.21 3.21 -6.43
N ALA A 84 -1.86 2.31 -5.70
CA ALA A 84 -3.27 2.40 -5.37
C ALA A 84 -3.52 2.09 -3.90
N TYR A 85 -4.31 2.93 -3.22
CA TYR A 85 -4.80 2.68 -1.87
C TYR A 85 -6.32 2.51 -1.89
N MET A 86 -6.77 1.36 -1.41
CA MET A 86 -8.14 0.87 -1.46
C MET A 86 -8.65 0.72 -0.03
N ALA A 87 -9.49 1.67 0.37
CA ALA A 87 -10.08 1.76 1.70
C ALA A 87 -11.43 2.49 1.58
N ALA A 88 -12.30 2.34 2.58
CA ALA A 88 -13.56 3.08 2.61
C ALA A 88 -13.33 4.59 2.47
N GLY A 89 -13.88 5.22 1.43
CA GLY A 89 -13.64 6.64 1.10
C GLY A 89 -12.42 6.92 0.22
N GLY A 90 -11.76 5.88 -0.30
CA GLY A 90 -10.70 5.98 -1.31
C GLY A 90 -9.32 6.33 -0.77
N ARG A 91 -8.42 6.77 -1.66
CA ARG A 91 -6.99 7.00 -1.33
C ARG A 91 -6.71 8.05 -0.25
N LYS A 92 -7.73 8.82 0.15
CA LYS A 92 -7.65 9.83 1.22
C LYS A 92 -8.21 9.34 2.55
N SER A 93 -8.67 8.09 2.60
CA SER A 93 -9.19 7.48 3.81
C SER A 93 -8.14 7.46 4.92
N GLU A 94 -8.63 7.52 6.15
CA GLU A 94 -7.84 7.40 7.38
C GLU A 94 -8.02 6.03 8.04
N GLU A 95 -8.84 5.18 7.43
CA GLU A 95 -9.06 3.80 7.81
C GLU A 95 -7.91 2.91 7.34
N ALA A 96 -7.78 1.74 7.96
CA ALA A 96 -6.95 0.68 7.42
C ALA A 96 -7.48 0.20 6.05
N GLY A 97 -6.60 -0.27 5.19
CA GLY A 97 -6.98 -0.70 3.86
C GLY A 97 -5.88 -1.47 3.17
N TYR A 98 -6.04 -1.59 1.86
CA TYR A 98 -5.17 -2.38 0.99
C TYR A 98 -4.40 -1.46 0.06
N TYR A 99 -3.12 -1.75 -0.15
CA TYR A 99 -2.24 -1.00 -1.01
C TYR A 99 -1.62 -1.91 -2.06
N LEU A 100 -1.45 -1.37 -3.26
CA LEU A 100 -0.79 -2.06 -4.37
C LEU A 100 0.27 -1.14 -4.95
N HIS A 101 1.44 -1.72 -5.23
CA HIS A 101 2.61 -1.05 -5.78
C HIS A 101 3.15 -1.80 -6.99
N PHE A 102 3.31 -1.07 -8.09
CA PHE A 102 3.98 -1.56 -9.29
C PHE A 102 5.12 -0.60 -9.64
N ALA A 103 6.35 -1.06 -9.50
CA ALA A 103 7.57 -0.38 -9.94
C ALA A 103 8.48 -1.38 -10.67
N ALA A 104 9.45 -0.86 -11.41
CA ALA A 104 10.45 -1.66 -12.12
C ALA A 104 11.34 -2.49 -11.17
N ASP A 105 11.64 -1.95 -10.00
CA ASP A 105 12.54 -2.53 -9.00
C ASP A 105 11.82 -3.27 -7.88
N GLU A 106 10.62 -2.82 -7.51
CA GLU A 106 9.84 -3.40 -6.42
C GLU A 106 8.35 -3.46 -6.74
N CYS A 107 7.74 -4.64 -6.57
CA CYS A 107 6.29 -4.78 -6.59
C CYS A 107 5.80 -5.47 -5.31
N PHE A 108 4.70 -4.97 -4.76
CA PHE A 108 4.10 -5.54 -3.57
C PHE A 108 2.63 -5.16 -3.40
N ALA A 109 1.94 -6.02 -2.66
CA ALA A 109 0.67 -5.70 -2.04
C ALA A 109 0.90 -5.51 -0.53
N SER A 110 0.16 -4.60 0.08
CA SER A 110 0.20 -4.37 1.53
C SER A 110 -1.20 -4.20 2.08
N GLY A 111 -1.37 -4.52 3.36
CA GLY A 111 -2.63 -4.34 4.07
C GLY A 111 -2.39 -3.78 5.46
N GLY A 112 -3.34 -2.99 5.96
CA GLY A 112 -3.35 -2.46 7.32
C GLY A 112 -3.37 -0.94 7.40
N ALA A 113 -2.86 -0.40 8.51
CA ALA A 113 -2.87 1.04 8.79
C ALA A 113 -1.46 1.63 8.61
N TYR A 114 -1.24 2.33 7.50
CA TYR A 114 0.01 3.03 7.21
C TYR A 114 -0.07 4.50 7.63
N CYS A 115 0.90 4.96 8.43
CA CYS A 115 0.97 6.31 8.98
C CYS A 115 -0.38 6.83 9.54
N PRO A 116 -1.09 6.06 10.39
CA PRO A 116 -2.36 6.49 10.98
C PRO A 116 -2.16 7.77 11.80
N LYS A 117 -3.17 8.66 11.75
CA LYS A 117 -3.18 9.84 12.62
C LYS A 117 -3.14 9.42 14.09
N SER A 118 -2.63 10.32 14.94
CA SER A 118 -2.44 10.07 16.38
C SER A 118 -3.68 9.48 17.07
N GLU A 119 -4.87 9.97 16.73
CA GLU A 119 -6.14 9.48 17.29
C GLU A 119 -6.44 8.02 16.89
N ASN A 120 -6.31 7.68 15.60
CA ASN A 120 -6.52 6.32 15.11
C ASN A 120 -5.44 5.38 15.62
N LEU A 121 -4.19 5.84 15.68
CA LEU A 121 -3.09 5.08 16.25
C LEU A 121 -3.31 4.77 17.74
N LYS A 122 -3.89 5.71 18.50
CA LYS A 122 -4.30 5.46 19.89
C LYS A 122 -5.41 4.41 19.97
N LYS A 123 -6.43 4.47 19.09
CA LYS A 123 -7.50 3.47 19.03
C LYS A 123 -6.95 2.06 18.78
N ILE A 124 -6.10 1.91 17.76
CA ILE A 124 -5.45 0.63 17.44
C ILE A 124 -4.69 0.08 18.65
N ARG A 125 -3.87 0.93 19.30
CA ARG A 125 -3.10 0.53 20.49
C ARG A 125 -4.00 0.14 21.66
N SER A 126 -5.11 0.85 21.87
CA SER A 126 -6.08 0.51 22.91
C SER A 126 -6.71 -0.86 22.65
N GLU A 127 -7.12 -1.16 21.42
CA GLU A 127 -7.69 -2.48 21.09
C GLU A 127 -6.67 -3.61 21.30
N ILE A 128 -5.42 -3.42 20.87
CA ILE A 128 -4.34 -4.40 21.11
C ILE A 128 -4.07 -4.57 22.62
N TYR A 129 -4.13 -3.49 23.39
CA TYR A 129 -3.95 -3.54 24.84
C TYR A 129 -5.08 -4.31 25.55
N TYR A 130 -6.33 -4.10 25.14
CA TYR A 130 -7.48 -4.79 25.72
C TYR A 130 -7.62 -6.24 25.25
N LYS A 131 -7.14 -6.56 24.04
CA LYS A 131 -7.24 -7.89 23.44
C LYS A 131 -5.91 -8.37 22.85
N PRO A 132 -4.85 -8.51 23.69
CA PRO A 132 -3.53 -8.88 23.19
C PRO A 132 -3.51 -10.26 22.55
N ASP A 133 -4.22 -11.23 23.11
CA ASP A 133 -4.20 -12.61 22.62
C ASP A 133 -4.87 -12.73 21.25
N GLU A 134 -5.94 -11.96 20.98
CA GLU A 134 -6.60 -11.90 19.68
C GLU A 134 -5.64 -11.35 18.62
N PHE A 135 -5.01 -10.21 18.92
CA PHE A 135 -4.02 -9.60 18.03
C PHE A 135 -2.84 -10.55 17.76
N LEU A 136 -2.28 -11.16 18.82
CA LEU A 136 -1.17 -12.10 18.71
C LEU A 136 -1.57 -13.35 17.92
N GLY A 137 -2.79 -13.85 18.09
CA GLY A 137 -3.34 -14.96 17.32
C GLY A 137 -3.34 -14.68 15.81
N ILE A 138 -3.62 -13.44 15.41
CA ILE A 138 -3.60 -13.02 14.01
C ILE A 138 -2.16 -12.89 13.51
N VAL A 139 -1.34 -12.03 14.14
CA VAL A 139 0.01 -11.69 13.62
C VAL A 139 1.01 -12.83 13.76
N LYS A 140 0.75 -13.81 14.64
CA LYS A 140 1.56 -15.02 14.76
C LYS A 140 0.96 -16.23 14.05
N SER A 141 -0.19 -16.09 13.40
CA SER A 141 -0.79 -17.20 12.65
C SER A 141 0.16 -17.68 11.54
N ARG A 142 0.11 -18.98 11.25
CA ARG A 142 0.94 -19.59 10.20
C ARG A 142 0.65 -18.98 8.83
N ASP A 143 -0.62 -18.72 8.54
CA ASP A 143 -1.04 -18.25 7.22
C ASP A 143 -0.63 -16.79 6.98
N VAL A 144 -0.73 -15.92 8.00
CA VAL A 144 -0.24 -14.55 7.92
C VAL A 144 1.29 -14.54 7.77
N ASN A 145 2.01 -15.29 8.59
CA ASN A 145 3.48 -15.33 8.51
C ASN A 145 3.98 -15.92 7.18
N LYS A 146 3.31 -16.95 6.65
CA LYS A 146 3.70 -17.56 5.38
C LYS A 146 3.49 -16.60 4.20
N THR A 147 2.40 -15.84 4.22
CA THR A 147 2.01 -14.99 3.09
C THR A 147 2.65 -13.61 3.17
N PHE A 148 2.68 -13.00 4.36
CA PHE A 148 3.07 -11.61 4.54
C PHE A 148 4.29 -11.41 5.46
N GLY A 149 4.79 -12.48 6.08
CA GLY A 149 5.84 -12.39 7.08
C GLY A 149 5.39 -11.65 8.34
N GLU A 150 6.33 -10.91 8.94
CA GLU A 150 6.10 -10.15 10.17
C GLU A 150 5.50 -8.77 9.91
N LEU A 151 4.78 -8.26 10.90
CA LEU A 151 4.34 -6.87 10.93
C LEU A 151 5.52 -5.91 10.72
N LYS A 152 5.39 -5.01 9.74
CA LYS A 152 6.37 -3.98 9.42
C LYS A 152 5.88 -2.62 9.89
N GLY A 153 6.82 -1.73 10.18
CA GLY A 153 6.53 -0.38 10.61
C GLY A 153 7.62 0.20 11.51
N GLU A 154 7.72 1.52 11.54
CA GLU A 154 8.65 2.18 12.45
C GLU A 154 8.18 1.96 13.91
N LYS A 155 9.13 1.80 14.85
CA LYS A 155 8.82 1.66 16.27
C LYS A 155 9.27 2.87 17.08
N LEU A 156 8.46 3.23 18.06
CA LEU A 156 8.87 4.15 19.12
C LEU A 156 10.00 3.54 19.94
N LYS A 157 10.99 4.36 20.32
CA LYS A 157 12.06 3.94 21.24
C LYS A 157 11.53 3.68 22.66
N ARG A 158 10.52 4.45 23.08
CA ARG A 158 9.92 4.37 24.41
C ARG A 158 8.48 3.84 24.30
N PRO A 159 7.96 3.17 25.35
CA PRO A 159 6.54 2.84 25.44
C PRO A 159 5.65 4.05 25.13
N PRO A 160 4.56 3.88 24.36
CA PRO A 160 3.63 4.97 24.09
C PRO A 160 3.00 5.48 25.40
N ALA A 161 2.77 6.79 25.48
CA ALA A 161 2.13 7.39 26.64
C ALA A 161 0.69 6.86 26.81
N GLY A 162 0.26 6.66 28.07
CA GLY A 162 -1.07 6.16 28.40
C GLY A 162 -1.19 4.63 28.50
N PHE A 163 -0.08 3.89 28.35
CA PHE A 163 -0.06 2.43 28.53
C PHE A 163 0.94 2.04 29.64
N PRO A 164 0.63 1.00 30.46
CA PRO A 164 1.56 0.48 31.46
C PRO A 164 2.87 0.02 30.81
N LYS A 165 4.01 0.44 31.37
CA LYS A 165 5.34 0.13 30.81
C LYS A 165 5.70 -1.35 30.92
N ASP A 166 5.10 -2.03 31.90
CA ASP A 166 5.24 -3.45 32.23
C ASP A 166 4.21 -4.34 31.51
N PHE A 167 3.38 -3.78 30.63
CA PHE A 167 2.49 -4.57 29.79
C PHE A 167 3.28 -5.55 28.92
N ALA A 168 2.95 -6.85 29.00
CA ALA A 168 3.67 -7.89 28.28
C ALA A 168 3.71 -7.67 26.76
N GLY A 169 2.66 -7.05 26.19
CA GLY A 169 2.56 -6.73 24.76
C GLY A 169 3.15 -5.36 24.37
N ILE A 170 3.93 -4.70 25.23
CA ILE A 170 4.33 -3.29 25.01
C ILE A 170 5.12 -3.06 23.72
N GLU A 171 5.90 -4.05 23.27
CA GLU A 171 6.65 -3.97 22.01
C GLU A 171 5.74 -3.89 20.78
N TRP A 172 4.52 -4.42 20.85
CA TRP A 172 3.52 -4.30 19.79
C TRP A 172 2.87 -2.92 19.78
N LEU A 173 2.69 -2.31 20.96
CA LEU A 173 2.16 -0.95 21.05
C LEU A 173 3.16 0.11 20.56
N LYS A 174 4.45 -0.21 20.49
CA LYS A 174 5.48 0.73 19.99
C LYS A 174 5.42 0.95 18.49
N PHE A 175 4.80 0.06 17.71
CA PHE A 175 4.64 0.28 16.27
C PHE A 175 3.89 1.59 15.99
N LYS A 176 4.35 2.34 14.98
CA LYS A 176 3.71 3.53 14.44
C LYS A 176 2.80 3.20 13.25
N ASP A 177 3.14 2.14 12.53
CA ASP A 177 2.40 1.59 11.41
C ASP A 177 2.06 0.13 11.73
N PHE A 178 0.88 -0.29 11.30
CA PHE A 178 0.42 -1.66 11.47
C PHE A 178 0.14 -2.24 10.08
N THR A 179 1.20 -2.55 9.35
CA THR A 179 1.11 -3.03 7.97
C THR A 179 1.86 -4.34 7.75
N VAL A 180 1.37 -5.13 6.80
CA VAL A 180 2.00 -6.36 6.32
C VAL A 180 2.23 -6.26 4.81
N PHE A 181 3.18 -7.01 4.25
CA PHE A 181 3.59 -6.89 2.86
C PHE A 181 3.72 -8.27 2.20
N ALA A 182 3.19 -8.41 1.00
CA ALA A 182 3.44 -9.54 0.11
C ALA A 182 4.14 -9.02 -1.14
N HIS A 183 5.42 -9.37 -1.30
CA HIS A 183 6.20 -8.98 -2.47
C HIS A 183 5.99 -9.97 -3.61
N PHE A 184 6.02 -9.45 -4.83
CA PHE A 184 5.95 -10.25 -6.05
C PHE A 184 6.83 -9.61 -7.13
N THR A 185 7.15 -10.38 -8.15
CA THR A 185 7.96 -9.93 -9.28
C THR A 185 7.08 -9.36 -10.40
N GLU A 186 7.67 -8.51 -11.25
CA GLU A 186 7.05 -8.10 -12.52
C GLU A 186 6.52 -9.31 -13.31
N LYS A 187 7.33 -10.38 -13.41
CA LYS A 187 6.95 -11.61 -14.11
C LYS A 187 5.68 -12.24 -13.53
N GLN A 188 5.49 -12.19 -12.22
CA GLN A 188 4.26 -12.67 -11.58
C GLN A 188 3.09 -11.72 -11.88
N ALA A 189 3.31 -10.40 -11.82
CA ALA A 189 2.27 -9.41 -12.07
C ALA A 189 1.67 -9.47 -13.49
N VAL A 190 2.48 -9.82 -14.49
CA VAL A 190 2.06 -10.01 -15.89
C VAL A 190 1.61 -11.43 -16.22
N ALA A 191 1.69 -12.37 -15.27
CA ALA A 191 1.26 -13.73 -15.50
C ALA A 191 -0.27 -13.82 -15.63
N PRO A 192 -0.80 -14.73 -16.47
CA PRO A 192 -2.24 -14.97 -16.56
C PRO A 192 -2.81 -15.37 -15.19
N GLY A 193 -3.95 -14.77 -14.81
CA GLY A 193 -4.65 -15.08 -13.55
C GLY A 193 -4.00 -14.49 -12.29
N PHE A 194 -3.09 -13.52 -12.42
CA PHE A 194 -2.50 -12.86 -11.24
C PHE A 194 -3.54 -12.07 -10.42
N ASP A 195 -4.61 -11.60 -11.06
CA ASP A 195 -5.70 -10.82 -10.47
C ASP A 195 -6.89 -11.65 -9.98
N THR A 196 -6.81 -12.98 -10.04
CA THR A 196 -7.88 -13.92 -9.65
C THR A 196 -7.53 -14.73 -8.41
#